data_AF-A0A955RZX7-F1
#
_entry.id   AF-A0A955RZX7-F1
#
_cell.length_a   1.000
_cell.length_b   1.000
_cell.length_c   1.000
_cell.angle_alpha   90.00
_cell.angle_beta   90.00
_cell.angle_gamma   90.00
#
_symmetry.space_group_name_H-M   'P 1'
#
loop_
_entity.id
_entity.type
_entity.pdbx_description
1 polymer ?
#
loop_
_entity_poly.entity_id
_entity_poly.type
_entity_poly.pdbx_seq_one_letter_code
_entity_poly.pdbx_strand_id
1 'polypeptide(L)'
;MNSFFVKFLIVFLVVILGYYAYTLQGRFYAKTATEHEKTAKLILEEVQLRPSIISVRLTKSPRQELYTYKRPVANDRSPLNPENNMIQKPTLKDARESIPSDENPSTENISKKIYLSPGRDFYEARIFQGEKQIATQVIKNNAITRQNGDIPDGKLEFINTHDQTYGHEHYKNGMIDGIAVAYFESGRLKKEEEFREGRLLKVKEFYPTGELRFICDYRNAREWGDNPEVGEGKVYHKNGKIKYEWNITTQLFKGYKKSYNRFGQLTSETYYDNQGNIVEQN
;
A
#
# COMPACT_ATOMS: atom_id res chain seq x y z
N MET A 1 -24.88 38.18 7.84
CA MET A 1 -23.42 38.02 8.05
C MET A 1 -23.22 37.29 9.36
N ASN A 2 -22.97 35.98 9.27
CA ASN A 2 -23.31 35.05 10.34
C ASN A 2 -22.26 35.02 11.47
N SER A 3 -22.75 35.29 12.68
CA SER A 3 -22.15 35.17 14.03
C SER A 3 -21.51 33.79 14.34
N PHE A 4 -21.63 32.82 13.44
CA PHE A 4 -21.04 31.49 13.56
C PHE A 4 -19.52 31.46 13.33
N PHE A 5 -18.99 32.38 12.49
CA PHE A 5 -17.57 32.42 12.15
C PHE A 5 -16.70 33.03 13.28
N VAL A 6 -17.26 33.90 14.10
CA VAL A 6 -16.52 34.58 15.19
C VAL A 6 -16.32 33.65 16.40
N LYS A 7 -17.24 32.69 16.64
CA LYS A 7 -17.11 31.74 17.75
C LYS A 7 -16.10 30.62 17.48
N PHE A 8 -15.93 30.20 16.22
CA PHE A 8 -14.92 29.18 15.85
C PHE A 8 -13.48 29.71 15.93
N LEU A 9 -13.28 31.00 15.62
CA LEU A 9 -11.95 31.63 15.68
C LEU A 9 -11.42 31.78 17.11
N ILE A 10 -12.31 31.98 18.10
CA ILE A 10 -11.93 32.13 19.52
C ILE A 10 -11.54 30.79 20.15
N VAL A 11 -12.21 29.69 19.78
CA VAL A 11 -11.86 28.34 20.28
C VAL A 11 -10.51 27.87 19.72
N PHE A 12 -10.20 28.19 18.47
CA PHE A 12 -8.91 27.82 17.85
C PHE A 12 -7.73 28.61 18.42
N LEU A 13 -7.92 29.88 18.79
CA LEU A 13 -6.90 30.71 19.42
C LEU A 13 -6.55 30.28 20.86
N VAL A 14 -7.51 29.77 21.63
CA VAL A 14 -7.27 29.28 23.01
C VAL A 14 -6.50 27.95 23.02
N VAL A 15 -6.73 27.07 22.05
CA VAL A 15 -5.99 25.79 21.93
C VAL A 15 -4.54 26.00 21.50
N ILE A 16 -4.28 26.98 20.62
CA ILE A 16 -2.92 27.30 20.15
C ILE A 16 -2.11 28.03 21.22
N LEU A 17 -2.72 28.92 22.01
CA LEU A 17 -2.04 29.60 23.12
C LEU A 17 -1.76 28.67 24.31
N GLY A 18 -2.64 27.68 24.57
CA GLY A 18 -2.39 26.65 25.58
C GLY A 18 -1.24 25.71 25.24
N TYR A 19 -1.05 25.39 23.96
CA TYR A 19 0.05 24.54 23.50
C TYR A 19 1.41 25.26 23.50
N TYR A 20 1.43 26.57 23.23
CA TYR A 20 2.66 27.39 23.29
C TYR A 20 3.13 27.68 24.73
N ALA A 21 2.21 27.79 25.70
CA ALA A 21 2.60 27.93 27.11
C ALA A 21 3.28 26.67 27.68
N TYR A 22 3.08 25.49 27.06
CA TYR A 22 3.57 24.20 27.56
C TYR A 22 5.01 23.86 27.13
N THR A 23 5.63 24.66 26.26
CA THR A 23 7.00 24.41 25.76
C THR A 23 8.06 25.34 26.37
N LEU A 24 7.69 26.29 27.24
CA LEU A 24 8.61 27.31 27.77
C LEU A 24 9.01 27.18 29.24
N GLN A 25 8.55 26.17 29.99
CA GLN A 25 9.08 25.91 31.33
C GLN A 25 9.33 24.41 31.53
N GLY A 26 10.53 23.97 31.13
CA GLY A 26 11.08 22.72 31.61
C GLY A 26 11.32 22.80 33.12
N ARG A 27 10.60 21.98 33.89
CA ARG A 27 11.06 21.36 35.14
C ARG A 27 10.03 20.33 35.62
N PHE A 28 10.56 19.19 36.04
CA PHE A 28 9.92 18.04 36.68
C PHE A 28 8.71 18.39 37.57
N TYR A 29 7.63 17.62 37.45
CA TYR A 29 7.01 16.91 38.60
C TYR A 29 6.17 15.73 38.10
N ALA A 30 6.55 14.52 38.52
CA ALA A 30 5.69 13.35 38.47
C ALA A 30 4.67 13.46 39.62
N LYS A 31 3.38 13.56 39.31
CA LYS A 31 2.29 13.10 40.18
C LYS A 31 0.96 13.00 39.40
N THR A 32 0.43 11.77 39.42
CA THR A 32 -0.97 11.35 39.34
C THR A 32 -1.75 11.57 38.04
N ALA A 33 -1.79 10.49 37.24
CA ALA A 33 -2.70 10.23 36.13
C ALA A 33 -4.19 10.08 36.52
N THR A 34 -4.63 10.69 37.63
CA THR A 34 -5.97 10.48 38.21
C THR A 34 -6.90 11.69 38.04
N GLU A 35 -6.39 12.84 37.59
CA GLU A 35 -7.23 14.03 37.33
C GLU A 35 -7.68 14.17 35.87
N HIS A 36 -6.93 13.62 34.90
CA HIS A 36 -7.33 13.65 33.49
C HIS A 36 -8.56 12.77 33.17
N GLU A 37 -8.87 11.79 34.02
CA GLU A 37 -10.05 10.94 33.87
C GLU A 37 -11.35 11.64 34.32
N LYS A 38 -11.25 12.63 35.23
CA LYS A 38 -12.41 13.43 35.69
C LYS A 38 -12.80 14.52 34.70
N THR A 39 -11.85 15.12 33.98
CA THR A 39 -12.15 16.14 32.96
C THR A 39 -12.71 15.52 31.67
N ALA A 40 -12.30 14.29 31.32
CA ALA A 40 -12.83 13.59 30.15
C ALA A 40 -14.28 13.07 30.34
N LYS A 41 -14.71 12.82 31.59
CA LYS A 41 -16.09 12.42 31.91
C LYS A 41 -17.10 13.57 31.87
N LEU A 42 -16.68 14.82 32.06
CA LEU A 42 -17.58 15.98 32.04
C LEU A 42 -17.87 16.53 30.63
N ILE A 43 -17.12 16.10 29.61
CA ILE A 43 -17.36 16.48 28.21
C ILE A 43 -18.18 15.42 27.46
N LEU A 44 -18.31 14.21 28.02
CA LEU A 44 -19.02 13.09 27.39
C LEU A 44 -20.49 12.94 27.82
N GLU A 45 -21.00 13.81 28.70
CA GLU A 45 -22.39 13.75 29.22
C GLU A 45 -23.40 14.64 28.48
N GLU A 46 -22.98 15.42 27.46
CA GLU A 46 -23.89 16.31 26.71
C GLU A 46 -24.20 15.89 25.27
N VAL A 47 -23.79 14.69 24.85
CA VAL A 47 -24.19 14.13 23.54
C VAL A 47 -24.75 12.73 23.75
N GLN A 48 -26.09 12.66 23.89
CA GLN A 48 -26.82 11.40 23.94
C GLN A 48 -26.70 10.63 22.62
N LEU A 49 -25.83 9.61 22.57
CA LEU A 49 -26.04 8.42 21.72
C LEU A 49 -25.53 7.17 22.44
N ARG A 50 -26.44 6.17 22.56
CA ARG A 50 -26.27 4.92 23.32
C ARG A 50 -25.28 3.94 22.67
N PRO A 51 -24.73 2.97 23.45
CA PRO A 51 -23.55 2.18 23.09
C PRO A 51 -23.89 0.85 22.41
N SER A 52 -22.96 0.34 21.60
CA SER A 52 -22.84 -1.08 21.25
C SER A 52 -21.38 -1.48 21.41
N ILE A 53 -21.17 -2.49 22.23
CA ILE A 53 -19.90 -2.93 22.81
C ILE A 53 -19.02 -3.59 21.74
N ILE A 54 -17.79 -3.10 21.56
CA ILE A 54 -16.65 -3.94 21.14
C ILE A 54 -15.50 -3.64 22.10
N SER A 55 -15.12 -4.63 22.89
CA SER A 55 -13.95 -4.60 23.76
C SER A 55 -12.68 -4.81 22.93
N VAL A 56 -11.88 -3.76 22.75
CA VAL A 56 -10.51 -3.90 22.23
C VAL A 56 -9.56 -4.05 23.42
N ARG A 57 -9.01 -5.25 23.58
CA ARG A 57 -7.89 -5.53 24.49
C ARG A 57 -6.65 -4.83 23.95
N LEU A 58 -6.17 -3.78 24.62
CA LEU A 58 -4.86 -3.19 24.36
C LEU A 58 -3.78 -4.08 24.99
N THR A 59 -3.11 -4.91 24.18
CA THR A 59 -1.84 -5.53 24.57
C THR A 59 -0.69 -4.56 24.25
N LYS A 60 0.11 -4.27 25.26
CA LYS A 60 1.28 -3.38 25.20
C LYS A 60 2.31 -3.90 24.18
N SER A 61 2.72 -3.03 23.26
CA SER A 61 3.87 -3.26 22.37
C SER A 61 5.19 -3.15 23.14
N PRO A 62 6.16 -4.07 23.00
CA PRO A 62 7.50 -3.90 23.54
C PRO A 62 8.39 -3.03 22.63
N ARG A 63 9.27 -2.28 23.29
CA ARG A 63 10.31 -1.37 22.80
C ARG A 63 11.05 -1.85 21.54
N GLN A 64 11.28 -0.90 20.62
CA GLN A 64 12.20 -0.99 19.50
C GLN A 64 13.66 -1.03 19.98
N GLU A 65 14.40 -2.06 19.61
CA GLU A 65 15.87 -2.07 19.64
C GLU A 65 16.42 -1.77 18.24
N LEU A 66 17.38 -0.85 18.19
CA LEU A 66 18.08 -0.39 16.99
C LEU A 66 19.00 -1.49 16.43
N TYR A 67 18.71 -2.00 15.23
CA TYR A 67 19.66 -2.82 14.48
C TYR A 67 20.50 -1.93 13.55
N THR A 68 21.79 -1.79 13.85
CA THR A 68 22.78 -1.22 12.93
C THR A 68 23.20 -2.27 11.89
N TYR A 69 22.86 -2.04 10.62
CA TYR A 69 23.31 -2.87 9.51
C TYR A 69 24.73 -2.48 9.08
N LYS A 70 25.70 -3.39 9.23
CA LYS A 70 27.06 -3.27 8.68
C LYS A 70 27.06 -3.80 7.24
N ARG A 71 27.57 -2.99 6.29
CA ARG A 71 27.87 -3.41 4.90
C ARG A 71 28.96 -4.48 4.89
N PRO A 72 28.87 -5.53 4.06
CA PRO A 72 30.05 -6.23 3.58
C PRO A 72 30.63 -5.51 2.35
N VAL A 73 31.95 -5.38 2.34
CA VAL A 73 32.78 -5.03 1.19
C VAL A 73 33.33 -6.33 0.62
N ALA A 74 33.16 -6.57 -0.68
CA ALA A 74 34.14 -7.25 -1.52
C ALA A 74 33.76 -7.11 -3.00
N ASN A 75 34.78 -6.76 -3.79
CA ASN A 75 34.80 -6.74 -5.25
C ASN A 75 34.69 -8.15 -5.82
N ASP A 76 33.98 -8.32 -6.93
CA ASP A 76 34.60 -8.91 -8.13
C ASP A 76 33.86 -8.45 -9.41
N ARG A 77 34.62 -8.21 -10.47
CA ARG A 77 34.15 -7.76 -11.79
C ARG A 77 34.15 -8.96 -12.72
N SER A 78 33.03 -9.23 -13.40
CA SER A 78 32.98 -9.70 -14.80
C SER A 78 31.53 -9.76 -15.32
N PRO A 79 31.30 -9.58 -16.64
CA PRO A 79 30.02 -9.15 -17.19
C PRO A 79 29.03 -10.31 -17.43
N LEU A 80 27.74 -10.07 -17.14
CA LEU A 80 26.65 -10.97 -17.49
C LEU A 80 26.25 -10.79 -18.96
N ASN A 81 26.50 -11.83 -19.76
CA ASN A 81 25.97 -12.05 -21.11
C ASN A 81 24.45 -12.38 -21.04
N PRO A 82 23.57 -11.81 -21.89
CA PRO A 82 22.16 -12.17 -21.91
C PRO A 82 21.89 -13.18 -23.04
N GLU A 83 21.89 -14.48 -22.73
CA GLU A 83 21.30 -15.50 -23.61
C GLU A 83 20.17 -16.26 -22.91
N ASN A 84 18.99 -16.16 -23.52
CA ASN A 84 17.94 -17.16 -23.64
C ASN A 84 17.81 -18.22 -22.54
N ASN A 85 16.77 -18.08 -21.72
CA ASN A 85 16.05 -19.25 -21.20
C ASN A 85 14.54 -19.02 -21.31
N MET A 86 14.00 -19.40 -22.47
CA MET A 86 12.57 -19.62 -22.69
C MET A 86 12.15 -20.87 -21.93
N ILE A 87 11.85 -20.74 -20.65
CA ILE A 87 11.08 -21.76 -19.93
C ILE A 87 9.62 -21.51 -20.31
N GLN A 88 9.05 -22.41 -21.13
CA GLN A 88 7.62 -22.41 -21.40
C GLN A 88 6.88 -22.61 -20.07
N LYS A 89 6.11 -21.60 -19.65
CA LYS A 89 5.20 -21.68 -18.51
C LYS A 89 3.87 -22.29 -18.97
N PRO A 90 3.19 -23.09 -18.13
CA PRO A 90 1.98 -23.79 -18.50
C PRO A 90 0.90 -22.81 -18.98
N THR A 91 0.21 -23.18 -20.04
CA THR A 91 -0.87 -22.38 -20.63
C THR A 91 -2.20 -22.71 -19.96
N LEU A 92 -3.20 -21.83 -20.08
CA LEU A 92 -4.52 -21.98 -19.44
C LEU A 92 -5.27 -23.28 -19.78
N LYS A 93 -4.87 -23.99 -20.83
CA LYS A 93 -5.40 -25.32 -21.12
C LYS A 93 -4.91 -26.34 -20.08
N ASP A 94 -3.66 -26.24 -19.66
CA ASP A 94 -3.02 -27.08 -18.65
C ASP A 94 -3.57 -26.79 -17.24
N ALA A 95 -3.93 -25.52 -16.95
CA ALA A 95 -4.51 -25.11 -15.67
C ALA A 95 -6.01 -25.43 -15.52
N ARG A 96 -6.73 -25.68 -16.64
CA ARG A 96 -8.13 -26.11 -16.62
C ARG A 96 -8.28 -27.63 -16.52
N GLU A 97 -7.25 -28.40 -16.92
CA GLU A 97 -7.28 -29.87 -16.92
C GLU A 97 -6.65 -30.50 -15.66
N SER A 98 -6.09 -29.71 -14.73
CA SER A 98 -5.58 -30.20 -13.44
C SER A 98 -6.54 -29.97 -12.27
N ILE A 99 -7.80 -30.40 -12.41
CA ILE A 99 -8.67 -30.63 -11.24
C ILE A 99 -8.43 -32.09 -10.82
N PRO A 100 -7.78 -32.36 -9.67
CA PRO A 100 -7.53 -33.74 -9.26
C PRO A 100 -8.88 -34.44 -9.04
N SER A 101 -9.16 -35.45 -9.87
CA SER A 101 -10.10 -36.51 -9.52
C SER A 101 -9.52 -37.27 -8.33
N ASP A 102 -10.29 -37.32 -7.23
CA ASP A 102 -10.11 -38.12 -6.03
C ASP A 102 -8.80 -38.93 -5.93
N GLU A 103 -7.85 -38.40 -5.16
CA GLU A 103 -7.09 -39.17 -4.16
C GLU A 103 -6.22 -38.18 -3.33
N ASN A 104 -6.70 -37.90 -2.11
CA ASN A 104 -6.02 -37.25 -0.98
C ASN A 104 -5.83 -35.71 -1.04
N PRO A 105 -6.74 -34.90 -0.45
CA PRO A 105 -6.64 -33.45 -0.45
C PRO A 105 -5.55 -32.99 0.54
N SER A 106 -4.46 -32.44 0.05
CA SER A 106 -3.59 -31.60 0.87
C SER A 106 -4.41 -30.41 1.39
N THR A 107 -4.70 -30.40 2.68
CA THR A 107 -5.54 -29.46 3.44
C THR A 107 -5.01 -28.01 3.51
N GLU A 108 -4.03 -27.64 2.68
CA GLU A 108 -3.25 -26.39 2.80
C GLU A 108 -3.40 -25.39 1.65
N ASN A 109 -4.05 -25.74 0.54
CA ASN A 109 -4.15 -24.80 -0.58
C ASN A 109 -5.23 -23.73 -0.33
N ILE A 110 -4.77 -22.49 -0.11
CA ILE A 110 -5.64 -21.31 0.00
C ILE A 110 -5.76 -20.69 -1.38
N SER A 111 -7.01 -20.47 -1.82
CA SER A 111 -7.29 -19.85 -3.11
C SER A 111 -8.20 -18.64 -2.99
N LYS A 112 -8.08 -17.70 -3.93
CA LYS A 112 -8.91 -16.49 -4.00
C LYS A 112 -9.52 -16.34 -5.39
N LYS A 113 -10.82 -16.07 -5.43
CA LYS A 113 -11.55 -15.75 -6.67
C LYS A 113 -12.08 -14.33 -6.59
N ILE A 114 -11.72 -13.51 -7.57
CA ILE A 114 -12.04 -12.09 -7.64
C ILE A 114 -13.08 -11.87 -8.74
N TYR A 115 -14.15 -11.17 -8.39
CA TYR A 115 -15.29 -10.87 -9.25
C TYR A 115 -15.51 -9.36 -9.28
N LEU A 116 -15.83 -8.81 -10.46
CA LEU A 116 -16.35 -7.45 -10.53
C LEU A 116 -17.83 -7.47 -10.15
N SER A 117 -18.25 -6.55 -9.28
CA SER A 117 -19.65 -6.47 -8.87
C SER A 117 -20.56 -6.14 -10.07
N PRO A 118 -21.85 -6.52 -10.04
CA PRO A 118 -22.77 -6.25 -11.15
C PRO A 118 -22.86 -4.77 -11.54
N GLY A 119 -22.76 -3.85 -10.57
CA GLY A 119 -22.71 -2.40 -10.80
C GLY A 119 -21.36 -1.88 -11.32
N ARG A 120 -20.31 -2.72 -11.30
CA ARG A 120 -18.92 -2.39 -11.62
C ARG A 120 -18.28 -1.34 -10.70
N ASP A 121 -18.81 -1.22 -9.49
CA ASP A 121 -18.37 -0.24 -8.50
C ASP A 121 -17.24 -0.76 -7.59
N PHE A 122 -17.06 -2.08 -7.53
CA PHE A 122 -16.08 -2.71 -6.66
C PHE A 122 -15.76 -4.14 -7.10
N TYR A 123 -14.63 -4.65 -6.64
CA TYR A 123 -14.31 -6.07 -6.72
C TYR A 123 -14.70 -6.78 -5.42
N GLU A 124 -15.26 -7.97 -5.55
CA GLU A 124 -15.48 -8.91 -4.45
C GLU A 124 -14.47 -10.05 -4.59
N ALA A 125 -13.60 -10.21 -3.59
CA ALA A 125 -12.70 -11.35 -3.50
C ALA A 125 -13.23 -12.36 -2.50
N ARG A 126 -13.41 -13.61 -2.93
CA ARG A 126 -13.82 -14.74 -2.08
C ARG A 126 -12.62 -15.66 -1.88
N ILE A 127 -12.31 -15.96 -0.62
CA ILE A 127 -11.14 -16.76 -0.23
C ILE A 127 -11.63 -18.11 0.29
N PHE A 128 -10.98 -19.18 -0.16
CA PHE A 128 -11.33 -20.56 0.12
C PHE A 128 -10.13 -21.32 0.67
N GLN A 129 -10.39 -22.24 1.59
CA GLN A 129 -9.45 -23.29 2.00
C GLN A 129 -10.08 -24.63 1.61
N GLY A 130 -9.51 -25.27 0.59
CA GLY A 130 -10.21 -26.33 -0.14
C GLY A 130 -11.52 -25.78 -0.74
N GLU A 131 -12.65 -26.44 -0.46
CA GLU A 131 -13.98 -26.03 -0.95
C GLU A 131 -14.69 -25.03 -0.04
N LYS A 132 -14.22 -24.87 1.20
CA LYS A 132 -14.87 -24.01 2.19
C LYS A 132 -14.49 -22.55 1.96
N GLN A 133 -15.48 -21.68 1.74
CA GLN A 133 -15.26 -20.25 1.79
C GLN A 133 -14.98 -19.82 3.24
N ILE A 134 -13.84 -19.17 3.47
CA ILE A 134 -13.38 -18.76 4.80
C ILE A 134 -13.39 -17.24 4.98
N ALA A 135 -13.25 -16.47 3.90
CA ALA A 135 -13.25 -15.01 3.98
C ALA A 135 -13.77 -14.35 2.70
N THR A 136 -14.14 -13.08 2.83
CA THR A 136 -14.54 -12.20 1.72
C THR A 136 -13.95 -10.82 1.92
N GLN A 137 -13.44 -10.20 0.84
CA GLN A 137 -12.97 -8.82 0.82
C GLN A 137 -13.72 -8.01 -0.24
N VAL A 138 -14.07 -6.76 0.09
CA VAL A 138 -14.61 -5.77 -0.85
C VAL A 138 -13.53 -4.75 -1.15
N ILE A 139 -13.13 -4.67 -2.42
CA ILE A 139 -12.03 -3.82 -2.89
C ILE A 139 -12.60 -2.68 -3.73
N LYS A 140 -12.37 -1.44 -3.31
CA LYS A 140 -12.75 -0.22 -4.04
C LYS A 140 -11.52 0.66 -4.18
N ASN A 141 -11.29 1.21 -5.37
CA ASN A 141 -10.15 2.09 -5.64
C ASN A 141 -8.81 1.49 -5.16
N ASN A 142 -8.60 0.19 -5.40
CA ASN A 142 -7.42 -0.57 -4.94
C ASN A 142 -7.24 -0.68 -3.42
N ALA A 143 -8.23 -0.30 -2.61
CA ALA A 143 -8.21 -0.46 -1.16
C ALA A 143 -9.26 -1.49 -0.69
N ILE A 144 -8.89 -2.30 0.30
CA ILE A 144 -9.83 -3.18 0.98
C ILE A 144 -10.69 -2.34 1.92
N THR A 145 -11.98 -2.23 1.59
CA THR A 145 -12.95 -1.42 2.34
C THR A 145 -13.77 -2.22 3.35
N ARG A 146 -13.88 -3.54 3.14
CA ARG A 146 -14.56 -4.45 4.05
C ARG A 146 -13.92 -5.82 3.96
N GLN A 147 -13.73 -6.46 5.11
CA GLN A 147 -13.37 -7.86 5.20
C GLN A 147 -14.34 -8.59 6.14
N ASN A 148 -14.68 -9.82 5.79
CA ASN A 148 -15.36 -10.76 6.67
C ASN A 148 -14.58 -12.07 6.68
N GLY A 149 -14.37 -12.65 7.85
CA GLY A 149 -13.55 -13.84 8.04
C GLY A 149 -12.04 -13.56 8.07
N ASP A 150 -11.30 -14.59 8.46
CA ASP A 150 -9.85 -14.56 8.62
C ASP A 150 -9.16 -15.21 7.41
N ILE A 151 -8.03 -14.63 7.01
CA ILE A 151 -7.19 -15.16 5.94
C ILE A 151 -5.96 -15.78 6.61
N PRO A 152 -5.73 -17.10 6.49
CA PRO A 152 -4.59 -17.76 7.08
C PRO A 152 -3.28 -17.26 6.46
N ASP A 153 -2.21 -17.39 7.23
CA ASP A 153 -0.87 -17.07 6.79
C ASP A 153 -0.41 -18.03 5.69
N GLY A 154 0.45 -17.54 4.81
CA GLY A 154 1.06 -18.33 3.75
C GLY A 154 0.76 -17.81 2.35
N LYS A 155 1.09 -18.65 1.37
CA LYS A 155 0.90 -18.35 -0.04
C LYS A 155 -0.57 -18.56 -0.41
N LEU A 156 -1.13 -17.62 -1.16
CA LEU A 156 -2.49 -17.66 -1.67
C LEU A 156 -2.44 -17.48 -3.19
N GLU A 157 -3.05 -18.41 -3.92
CA GLU A 157 -3.18 -18.32 -5.38
C GLU A 157 -4.53 -17.66 -5.72
N PHE A 158 -4.54 -16.69 -6.64
CA PHE A 158 -5.75 -15.96 -7.00
C PHE A 158 -6.06 -16.00 -8.50
N ILE A 159 -7.34 -15.87 -8.82
CA ILE A 159 -7.86 -15.65 -10.17
C ILE A 159 -8.82 -14.47 -10.14
N ASN A 160 -8.59 -13.48 -11.02
CA ASN A 160 -9.51 -12.41 -11.33
C ASN A 160 -10.29 -12.75 -12.60
N THR A 161 -11.58 -13.01 -12.43
CA THR A 161 -12.48 -13.46 -13.49
C THR A 161 -12.86 -12.35 -14.47
N HIS A 162 -12.82 -11.09 -14.04
CA HIS A 162 -13.14 -9.95 -14.89
C HIS A 162 -11.94 -9.55 -15.76
N ASP A 163 -10.77 -9.41 -15.12
CA ASP A 163 -9.54 -9.00 -15.81
C ASP A 163 -8.87 -10.14 -16.59
N GLN A 164 -9.36 -11.37 -16.44
CA GLN A 164 -8.74 -12.59 -16.97
C GLN A 164 -7.26 -12.72 -16.55
N THR A 165 -6.98 -12.48 -15.27
CA THR A 165 -5.63 -12.56 -14.71
C THR A 165 -5.57 -13.49 -13.54
N TYR A 166 -4.38 -14.01 -13.26
CA TYR A 166 -4.14 -14.91 -12.14
C TYR A 166 -2.77 -14.63 -11.54
N GLY A 167 -2.50 -15.20 -10.37
CA GLY A 167 -1.25 -14.94 -9.69
C GLY A 167 -1.24 -15.46 -8.28
N HIS A 168 -0.27 -14.99 -7.51
CA HIS A 168 -0.18 -15.30 -6.09
C HIS A 168 0.19 -14.07 -5.28
N GLU A 169 -0.11 -14.16 -4.00
CA GLU A 169 0.28 -13.21 -2.97
C GLU A 169 0.57 -14.00 -1.68
N HIS A 170 1.15 -13.31 -0.70
CA HIS A 170 1.50 -13.91 0.58
C HIS A 170 0.81 -13.14 1.70
N TYR A 171 0.26 -13.87 2.66
CA TYR A 171 -0.38 -13.33 3.84
C TYR A 171 0.42 -13.67 5.10
N LYS A 172 0.45 -12.71 6.02
CA LYS A 172 0.99 -12.86 7.37
C LYS A 172 0.19 -12.02 8.34
N ASN A 173 -0.27 -12.62 9.44
CA ASN A 173 -1.13 -11.99 10.43
C ASN A 173 -2.36 -11.29 9.81
N GLY A 174 -2.99 -11.92 8.82
CA GLY A 174 -4.17 -11.38 8.13
C GLY A 174 -3.91 -10.20 7.18
N MET A 175 -2.66 -9.81 6.96
CA MET A 175 -2.25 -8.74 6.03
C MET A 175 -1.41 -9.31 4.89
N ILE A 176 -1.41 -8.64 3.73
CA ILE A 176 -0.48 -9.01 2.64
C ILE A 176 0.95 -8.66 3.09
N ASP A 177 1.86 -9.62 2.99
CA ASP A 177 3.26 -9.48 3.37
C ASP A 177 4.15 -10.33 2.46
N GLY A 178 5.12 -9.71 1.80
CA GLY A 178 5.98 -10.36 0.81
C GLY A 178 5.66 -9.93 -0.63
N ILE A 179 6.02 -10.78 -1.59
CA ILE A 179 5.87 -10.48 -3.02
C ILE A 179 4.51 -10.99 -3.51
N ALA A 180 3.76 -10.11 -4.16
CA ALA A 180 2.58 -10.45 -4.93
C ALA A 180 2.89 -10.34 -6.43
N VAL A 181 2.46 -11.34 -7.21
CA VAL A 181 2.72 -11.44 -8.64
C VAL A 181 1.42 -11.71 -9.37
N ALA A 182 1.12 -10.92 -10.39
CA ALA A 182 -0.01 -11.13 -11.29
C ALA A 182 0.46 -11.33 -12.73
N TYR A 183 -0.21 -12.22 -13.46
CA TYR A 183 0.03 -12.56 -14.84
C TYR A 183 -1.19 -12.21 -15.71
N PHE A 184 -0.94 -11.81 -16.95
CA PHE A 184 -1.97 -11.78 -17.99
C PHE A 184 -2.44 -13.20 -18.31
N GLU A 185 -3.59 -13.32 -18.98
CA GLU A 185 -4.08 -14.59 -19.54
C GLU A 185 -3.03 -15.28 -20.41
N SER A 186 -2.19 -14.52 -21.12
CA SER A 186 -1.08 -15.03 -21.92
C SER A 186 0.06 -15.68 -21.12
N GLY A 187 0.03 -15.63 -19.78
CA GLY A 187 1.10 -16.08 -18.89
C GLY A 187 2.27 -15.09 -18.75
N ARG A 188 2.21 -13.94 -19.45
CA ARG A 188 3.20 -12.87 -19.29
C ARG A 188 2.98 -12.12 -17.99
N LEU A 189 4.08 -11.67 -17.38
CA LEU A 189 4.03 -10.88 -16.15
C LEU A 189 3.23 -9.59 -16.38
N LYS A 190 2.20 -9.36 -15.56
CA LYS A 190 1.39 -8.13 -15.56
C LYS A 190 1.88 -7.16 -14.49
N LYS A 191 2.09 -7.67 -13.28
CA LYS A 191 2.38 -6.85 -12.10
C LYS A 191 3.20 -7.63 -11.08
N GLU A 192 4.12 -6.94 -10.42
CA GLU A 192 4.90 -7.42 -9.28
C GLU A 192 4.85 -6.34 -8.20
N GLU A 193 4.45 -6.70 -6.99
CA GLU A 193 4.32 -5.79 -5.86
C GLU A 193 5.04 -6.36 -4.64
N GLU A 194 5.72 -5.51 -3.90
CA GLU A 194 6.36 -5.85 -2.63
C GLU A 194 5.58 -5.20 -1.50
N PHE A 195 5.13 -6.01 -0.55
CA PHE A 195 4.42 -5.58 0.64
C PHE A 195 5.18 -5.93 1.91
N ARG A 196 4.99 -5.13 2.96
CA ARG A 196 5.38 -5.46 4.33
C ARG A 196 4.30 -4.97 5.28
N GLU A 197 3.76 -5.88 6.09
CA GLU A 197 2.68 -5.59 7.04
C GLU A 197 1.52 -4.81 6.40
N GLY A 198 1.11 -5.25 5.20
CA GLY A 198 0.02 -4.62 4.42
C GLY A 198 0.41 -3.34 3.67
N ARG A 199 1.62 -2.78 3.89
CA ARG A 199 2.08 -1.56 3.22
C ARG A 199 2.80 -1.90 1.91
N LEU A 200 2.34 -1.31 0.81
CA LEU A 200 3.01 -1.39 -0.49
C LEU A 200 4.34 -0.63 -0.44
N LEU A 201 5.44 -1.32 -0.71
CA LEU A 201 6.80 -0.77 -0.72
C LEU A 201 7.28 -0.49 -2.13
N LYS A 202 6.95 -1.37 -3.09
CA LYS A 202 7.40 -1.26 -4.47
C LYS A 202 6.41 -1.92 -5.40
N VAL A 203 6.29 -1.37 -6.60
CA VAL A 203 5.43 -1.91 -7.65
C VAL A 203 6.13 -1.83 -9.00
N LYS A 204 5.96 -2.87 -9.81
CA LYS A 204 6.27 -2.89 -11.24
C LYS A 204 5.05 -3.36 -11.99
N GLU A 205 4.76 -2.72 -13.11
CA GLU A 205 3.72 -3.16 -14.04
C GLU A 205 4.26 -3.18 -15.46
N PHE A 206 3.75 -4.11 -16.24
CA PHE A 206 4.22 -4.40 -17.57
C PHE A 206 3.09 -4.28 -18.58
N TYR A 207 3.44 -3.95 -19.81
CA TYR A 207 2.52 -4.07 -20.93
C TYR A 207 2.22 -5.55 -21.21
N PRO A 208 1.08 -5.89 -21.83
CA PRO A 208 0.81 -7.26 -22.29
C PRO A 208 1.89 -7.81 -23.24
N THR A 209 2.62 -6.92 -23.91
CA THR A 209 3.75 -7.25 -24.76
C THR A 209 5.04 -7.60 -24.00
N GLY A 210 5.11 -7.33 -22.69
CA GLY A 210 6.19 -7.72 -21.79
C GLY A 210 7.13 -6.58 -21.39
N GLU A 211 7.05 -5.41 -22.03
CA GLU A 211 7.89 -4.27 -21.71
C GLU A 211 7.43 -3.60 -20.41
N LEU A 212 8.38 -3.07 -19.63
CA LEU A 212 8.09 -2.33 -18.40
C LEU A 212 7.24 -1.10 -18.72
N ARG A 213 6.12 -0.94 -18.02
CA ARG A 213 5.17 0.16 -18.19
C ARG A 213 5.28 1.18 -17.07
N PHE A 214 5.44 0.70 -15.85
CA PHE A 214 5.42 1.53 -14.65
C PHE A 214 6.27 0.88 -13.57
N ILE A 215 6.98 1.71 -12.82
CA ILE A 215 7.67 1.30 -11.60
C ILE A 215 7.54 2.43 -10.58
N CYS A 216 7.30 2.08 -9.33
CA CYS A 216 7.37 3.03 -8.23
C CYS A 216 7.97 2.36 -6.99
N ASP A 217 8.81 3.09 -6.28
CA ASP A 217 9.35 2.75 -4.97
C ASP A 217 8.80 3.73 -3.94
N TYR A 218 7.97 3.20 -3.05
CA TYR A 218 7.28 3.98 -2.04
C TYR A 218 8.04 4.00 -0.72
N ARG A 219 9.13 3.24 -0.52
CA ARG A 219 9.76 3.06 0.81
C ARG A 219 10.09 4.38 1.52
N ASN A 220 10.48 5.38 0.74
CA ASN A 220 10.82 6.73 1.22
C ASN A 220 9.81 7.80 0.80
N ALA A 221 8.57 7.42 0.44
CA ALA A 221 7.52 8.38 0.08
C ALA A 221 7.31 9.41 1.21
N ARG A 222 7.22 10.70 0.83
CA ARG A 222 7.05 11.78 1.81
C ARG A 222 5.72 11.68 2.56
N GLU A 223 4.68 11.26 1.86
CA GLU A 223 3.35 11.04 2.41
C GLU A 223 2.83 9.68 1.96
N TRP A 224 2.01 9.07 2.80
CA TRP A 224 1.25 7.87 2.49
C TRP A 224 -0.21 8.27 2.32
N GLY A 225 -0.81 7.97 1.17
CA GLY A 225 -2.19 8.35 0.87
C GLY A 225 -2.56 8.02 -0.56
N ASP A 226 -3.69 8.58 -1.01
CA ASP A 226 -4.27 8.28 -2.33
C ASP A 226 -3.51 8.89 -3.51
N ASN A 227 -2.47 9.70 -3.25
CA ASN A 227 -1.65 10.26 -4.31
C ASN A 227 -0.64 9.21 -4.81
N PRO A 228 -0.80 8.66 -6.02
CA PRO A 228 0.10 7.64 -6.54
C PRO A 228 1.49 8.20 -6.90
N GLU A 229 1.65 9.53 -6.96
CA GLU A 229 2.87 10.25 -7.36
C GLU A 229 3.72 10.70 -6.17
N VAL A 230 3.71 9.90 -5.10
CA VAL A 230 4.68 9.97 -4.01
C VAL A 230 5.78 8.92 -4.21
N GLY A 231 6.88 9.03 -3.48
CA GLY A 231 8.02 8.11 -3.65
C GLY A 231 8.83 8.43 -4.90
N GLU A 232 9.53 7.44 -5.45
CA GLU A 232 10.26 7.55 -6.72
C GLU A 232 9.63 6.63 -7.76
N GLY A 233 9.16 7.18 -8.87
CA GLY A 233 8.58 6.35 -9.91
C GLY A 233 8.77 6.88 -11.32
N LYS A 234 8.52 5.97 -12.26
CA LYS A 234 8.69 6.17 -13.71
C LYS A 234 7.58 5.46 -14.46
N VAL A 235 7.03 6.14 -15.45
CA VAL A 235 6.14 5.58 -16.48
C VAL A 235 6.91 5.55 -17.79
N TYR A 236 6.83 4.43 -18.51
CA TYR A 236 7.50 4.24 -19.78
C TYR A 236 6.48 4.21 -20.92
N HIS A 237 6.90 4.67 -22.08
CA HIS A 237 6.27 4.33 -23.35
C HIS A 237 6.58 2.88 -23.72
N LYS A 238 5.76 2.29 -24.61
CA LYS A 238 5.99 0.92 -25.12
C LYS A 238 7.36 0.72 -25.79
N ASN A 239 7.97 1.80 -26.31
CA ASN A 239 9.32 1.77 -26.87
C ASN A 239 10.45 1.84 -25.83
N GLY A 240 10.12 1.76 -24.53
CA GLY A 240 11.08 1.78 -23.42
C GLY A 240 11.56 3.19 -23.02
N LYS A 241 11.18 4.25 -23.74
CA LYS A 241 11.52 5.63 -23.35
C LYS A 241 10.66 6.09 -22.18
N ILE A 242 11.26 6.84 -21.25
CA ILE A 242 10.51 7.44 -20.14
C ILE A 242 9.46 8.39 -20.73
N LYS A 243 8.23 8.26 -20.24
CA LYS A 243 7.09 9.16 -20.51
C LYS A 243 6.96 10.19 -19.40
N TYR A 244 7.14 9.75 -18.16
CA TYR A 244 6.92 10.55 -16.97
C TYR A 244 7.73 9.98 -15.82
N GLU A 245 8.29 10.83 -14.97
CA GLU A 245 8.97 10.41 -13.74
C GLU A 245 8.77 11.43 -12.62
N TRP A 246 8.87 10.96 -11.39
CA TRP A 246 8.81 11.81 -10.20
C TRP A 246 9.74 11.27 -9.11
N ASN A 247 10.17 12.19 -8.24
CA ASN A 247 10.82 11.86 -6.99
C ASN A 247 10.30 12.82 -5.91
N ILE A 248 9.36 12.33 -5.12
CA ILE A 248 8.73 13.02 -3.99
C ILE A 248 8.95 12.16 -2.75
N THR A 249 10.21 12.16 -2.29
CA THR A 249 10.67 11.34 -1.17
C THR A 249 11.04 12.21 0.03
N THR A 250 11.10 11.62 1.22
CA THR A 250 11.65 12.27 2.42
C THR A 250 13.15 12.57 2.30
N GLN A 251 13.84 11.91 1.38
CA GLN A 251 15.29 12.03 1.17
C GLN A 251 15.65 13.18 0.23
N LEU A 252 14.70 13.68 -0.55
CA LEU A 252 14.90 14.74 -1.52
C LEU A 252 14.20 16.02 -1.07
N PHE A 253 14.99 17.04 -0.72
CA PHE A 253 14.47 18.33 -0.25
C PHE A 253 13.62 19.03 -1.33
N LYS A 254 14.15 19.09 -2.56
CA LYS A 254 13.46 19.63 -3.73
C LYS A 254 12.95 18.48 -4.58
N GLY A 255 11.74 18.02 -4.31
CA GLY A 255 11.07 16.98 -5.10
C GLY A 255 10.81 17.44 -6.53
N TYR A 256 10.58 16.51 -7.45
CA TYR A 256 10.30 16.88 -8.84
C TYR A 256 9.30 15.95 -9.53
N LYS A 257 8.72 16.47 -10.61
CA LYS A 257 7.95 15.75 -11.63
C LYS A 257 8.44 16.18 -13.00
N LYS A 258 8.70 15.23 -13.90
CA LYS A 258 9.21 15.47 -15.25
C LYS A 258 8.43 14.66 -16.28
N SER A 259 8.05 15.30 -17.37
CA SER A 259 7.36 14.66 -18.50
C SER A 259 8.20 14.72 -19.76
N TYR A 260 8.10 13.69 -20.58
CA TYR A 260 8.86 13.52 -21.81
C TYR A 260 7.94 13.13 -22.97
N ASN A 261 8.27 13.55 -24.17
CA ASN A 261 7.58 13.09 -25.36
C ASN A 261 8.04 11.67 -25.78
N ARG A 262 7.38 11.10 -26.80
CA ARG A 262 7.69 9.74 -27.31
C ARG A 262 9.11 9.56 -27.85
N PHE A 263 9.83 10.65 -28.10
CA PHE A 263 11.22 10.65 -28.55
C PHE A 263 12.22 10.75 -27.39
N GLY A 264 11.74 10.94 -26.16
CA GLY A 264 12.56 11.08 -24.95
C GLY A 264 13.01 12.51 -24.67
N GLN A 265 12.43 13.51 -25.35
CA GLN A 265 12.75 14.91 -25.11
C GLN A 265 11.88 15.44 -23.96
N LEU A 266 12.49 16.18 -23.03
CA LEU A 266 11.81 16.80 -21.89
C LEU A 266 10.77 17.81 -22.41
N THR A 267 9.53 17.69 -21.93
CA THR A 267 8.44 18.60 -22.29
C THR A 267 7.94 19.43 -21.12
N SER A 268 8.18 19.01 -19.88
CA SER A 268 7.82 19.74 -18.67
C SER A 268 8.65 19.24 -17.50
N GLU A 269 9.04 20.17 -16.62
CA GLU A 269 9.56 19.85 -15.30
C GLU A 269 8.99 20.81 -14.26
N THR A 270 8.64 20.27 -13.10
CA THR A 270 8.13 21.03 -11.96
C THR A 270 8.82 20.54 -10.71
N TYR A 271 9.14 21.45 -9.81
CA TYR A 271 9.82 21.15 -8.57
C TYR A 271 8.99 21.57 -7.37
N TYR A 272 9.17 20.87 -6.26
CA TYR A 272 8.37 21.01 -5.05
C TYR A 272 9.27 21.15 -3.83
N ASP A 273 8.93 22.08 -2.93
CA ASP A 273 9.54 22.19 -1.61
C ASP A 273 9.06 21.05 -0.68
N ASN A 274 9.46 21.10 0.60
CA ASN A 274 9.08 20.12 1.62
C ASN A 274 7.58 20.12 1.96
N GLN A 275 6.91 21.24 1.73
CA GLN A 275 5.49 21.46 2.02
C GLN A 275 4.59 21.14 0.80
N GLY A 276 5.20 20.76 -0.33
CA GLY A 276 4.48 20.43 -1.56
C GLY A 276 4.17 21.65 -2.44
N ASN A 277 4.70 22.82 -2.13
CA ASN A 277 4.54 24.02 -2.97
C ASN A 277 5.48 23.97 -4.16
N ILE A 278 5.02 24.49 -5.29
CA ILE A 278 5.85 24.62 -6.50
C ILE A 278 6.97 25.65 -6.22
N VAL A 279 8.19 25.28 -6.55
CA VAL A 279 9.35 26.17 -6.51
C VAL A 279 9.85 26.44 -7.93
N GLU A 280 10.02 27.72 -8.26
CA GLU A 280 10.53 28.13 -9.56
C GLU A 280 12.02 27.73 -9.73
N GLN A 281 12.47 27.68 -10.98
CA GLN A 281 13.89 27.64 -11.29
C GLN A 281 14.42 29.08 -11.25
N ASN A 282 15.31 29.37 -10.30
CA ASN A 282 16.12 30.59 -10.32
C ASN A 282 17.11 30.57 -11.48
#